data_AF-A0A519SJL4-F1
#
_entry.id   AF-A0A519SJL4-F1
#
_cell.length_a   1.000
_cell.length_b   1.000
_cell.length_c   1.000
_cell.angle_alpha   90.00
_cell.angle_beta   90.00
_cell.angle_gamma   90.00
#
_symmetry.space_group_name_H-M   'P 1'
#
loop_
_entity.id
_entity.type
_entity.pdbx_description
1 polymer ?
#
loop_
_entity_poly.entity_id
_entity_poly.type
_entity_poly.pdbx_seq_one_letter_code
_entity_poly.pdbx_strand_id
1 'polypeptide(L)'
;MQKLNREKNKDGKNGMGDLNKMIDDMKRTENDLVNKKIEEQTLDRQKKILDKMLTAEKAEREEDEDVKREAKAAKEFPPSYMDMLEKFKAKQESETEWLQKLPLDMNHYYKNKISTYFKLLNSPK
;
A
#
# COMPACT_ATOMS: atom_id res chain seq x y z
N MET A 1 3.48 -3.83 28.62
CA MET A 1 4.64 -4.58 28.08
C MET A 1 4.42 -6.09 27.95
N GLN A 2 3.95 -6.81 28.97
CA GLN A 2 3.61 -8.25 28.82
C GLN A 2 2.49 -8.52 27.78
N LYS A 3 1.53 -7.59 27.63
CA LYS A 3 0.48 -7.69 26.61
C LYS A 3 1.01 -7.55 25.17
N LEU A 4 1.87 -6.56 24.92
CA LEU A 4 2.55 -6.35 23.63
C LEU A 4 3.34 -7.58 23.16
N ASN A 5 4.02 -8.24 24.08
CA ASN A 5 4.77 -9.45 23.79
C ASN A 5 3.87 -10.66 23.50
N ARG A 6 2.67 -10.72 24.10
CA ARG A 6 1.66 -11.75 23.78
C ARG A 6 0.93 -11.45 22.47
N GLU A 7 0.72 -10.19 22.12
CA GLU A 7 0.10 -9.79 20.85
C GLU A 7 1.05 -10.05 19.68
N LYS A 8 2.32 -9.60 19.76
CA LYS A 8 3.30 -9.81 18.68
C LYS A 8 3.81 -11.26 18.54
N ASN A 9 3.66 -12.13 19.55
CA ASN A 9 3.98 -13.57 19.42
C ASN A 9 2.80 -14.43 18.91
N LYS A 10 1.58 -13.88 18.76
CA LYS A 10 0.43 -14.65 18.24
C LYS A 10 0.52 -14.92 16.75
N ASP A 11 1.25 -14.11 16.00
CA ASP A 11 1.30 -14.18 14.53
C ASP A 11 2.32 -15.19 13.98
N GLY A 12 2.94 -16.02 14.82
CA GLY A 12 3.82 -17.12 14.38
C GLY A 12 5.12 -16.68 13.67
N LYS A 13 5.32 -15.39 13.41
CA LYS A 13 6.60 -14.81 12.99
C LYS A 13 7.56 -14.87 14.18
N ASN A 14 8.36 -15.94 14.23
CA ASN A 14 9.48 -16.19 15.15
C ASN A 14 10.59 -15.10 15.16
N GLY A 15 10.34 -13.88 14.68
CA GLY A 15 11.34 -12.82 14.55
C GLY A 15 11.73 -12.14 15.87
N MET A 16 11.05 -12.44 16.98
CA MET A 16 11.07 -11.58 18.17
C MET A 16 11.56 -12.27 19.45
N GLY A 17 12.37 -13.33 19.33
CA GLY A 17 13.03 -13.98 20.47
C GLY A 17 13.85 -13.03 21.36
N ASP A 18 14.18 -11.84 20.85
CA ASP A 18 14.97 -10.83 21.53
C ASP A 18 14.16 -9.82 22.38
N LEU A 19 12.83 -9.74 22.19
CA LEU A 19 11.97 -8.88 23.04
C LEU A 19 11.89 -9.38 24.47
N ASN A 20 11.83 -10.70 24.68
CA ASN A 20 11.83 -11.29 26.02
C ASN A 20 13.09 -10.89 26.79
N LYS A 21 14.25 -10.97 26.13
CA LYS A 21 15.54 -10.57 26.71
C LYS A 21 15.57 -9.07 27.02
N MET A 22 15.09 -8.22 26.11
CA MET A 22 14.99 -6.77 26.36
C MET A 22 14.09 -6.46 27.56
N ILE A 23 12.95 -7.15 27.70
CA ILE A 23 12.03 -6.97 28.83
C ILE A 23 12.71 -7.35 30.15
N ASP A 24 13.47 -8.44 30.19
CA ASP A 24 14.17 -8.84 31.40
C ASP A 24 15.33 -7.89 31.75
N ASP A 25 16.05 -7.37 30.75
CA ASP A 25 17.08 -6.34 30.95
C ASP A 25 16.49 -5.02 31.47
N MET A 26 15.29 -4.63 30.99
CA MET A 26 14.56 -3.48 31.52
C MET A 26 14.17 -3.68 32.99
N LYS A 27 13.65 -4.86 33.37
CA LYS A 27 13.31 -5.16 34.78
C LYS A 27 14.53 -5.15 35.70
N ARG A 28 15.67 -5.66 35.23
CA ARG A 28 16.93 -5.60 35.99
C ARG A 28 17.35 -4.16 36.24
N THR A 29 17.30 -3.35 35.18
CA THR A 29 17.58 -1.92 35.27
C THR A 29 16.64 -1.20 36.23
N GLU A 30 15.34 -1.55 36.24
CA GLU A 30 14.37 -1.02 37.21
C GLU A 30 14.75 -1.35 38.66
N ASN A 31 15.12 -2.60 38.95
CA ASN A 31 15.59 -3.01 40.28
C ASN A 31 16.85 -2.25 40.71
N ASP A 32 17.78 -2.01 39.79
CA ASP A 32 19.01 -1.27 40.10
C ASP A 32 18.71 0.20 40.42
N LEU A 33 17.80 0.82 39.66
CA LEU A 33 17.36 2.20 39.88
C LEU A 33 16.62 2.37 41.21
N VAL A 34 15.72 1.44 41.56
CA VAL A 34 15.00 1.46 42.84
C VAL A 34 15.98 1.37 44.02
N ASN A 35 17.05 0.59 43.87
CA ASN A 35 18.11 0.46 44.87
C ASN A 35 19.18 1.57 44.77
N LYS A 36 18.99 2.59 43.92
CA LYS A 36 19.92 3.71 43.68
C LYS A 36 21.33 3.26 43.25
N LYS A 37 21.44 2.13 42.55
CA LYS A 37 22.70 1.59 42.02
C LYS A 37 22.83 1.90 40.53
N ILE A 38 23.58 2.96 40.23
CA ILE A 38 23.97 3.26 38.85
C ILE A 38 25.41 2.81 38.68
N GLU A 39 25.56 1.55 38.27
CA GLU A 39 26.84 0.94 37.97
C GLU A 39 27.07 0.96 36.45
N GLU A 40 28.31 0.75 36.01
CA GLU A 40 28.67 0.69 34.58
C GLU A 40 27.83 -0.35 33.82
N GLN A 41 27.52 -1.47 34.46
CA GLN A 41 26.65 -2.51 33.90
C GLN A 41 25.22 -2.01 33.65
N THR A 42 24.69 -1.13 34.49
CA THR A 42 23.36 -0.52 34.32
C THR A 42 23.35 0.42 33.12
N LEU A 43 24.42 1.21 32.95
CA LEU A 43 24.61 2.09 31.80
C LEU A 43 24.75 1.29 30.48
N ASP A 44 25.51 0.20 30.50
CA ASP A 44 25.67 -0.67 29.33
C ASP A 44 24.35 -1.37 28.94
N ARG A 45 23.56 -1.84 29.93
CA ARG A 45 22.20 -2.36 29.68
C ARG A 45 21.30 -1.30 29.04
N GLN A 46 21.29 -0.08 29.55
CA GLN A 46 20.49 1.01 28.99
C GLN A 46 20.86 1.30 27.52
N LYS A 47 22.15 1.31 27.18
CA LYS A 47 22.60 1.45 25.77
C LYS A 47 22.06 0.31 24.90
N LYS A 48 22.20 -0.93 25.35
CA LYS A 48 21.69 -2.11 24.62
C LYS A 48 20.18 -2.08 24.43
N ILE A 49 19.43 -1.62 25.44
CA ILE A 49 17.98 -1.45 25.36
C ILE A 49 17.64 -0.40 24.30
N LEU A 50 18.34 0.73 24.31
CA LEU A 50 18.14 1.80 23.32
C LEU A 50 18.39 1.31 21.89
N ASP A 51 19.49 0.60 21.65
CA ASP A 51 19.81 0.07 20.32
C ASP A 51 18.74 -0.92 19.82
N LYS A 52 18.24 -1.78 20.71
CA LYS A 52 17.13 -2.70 20.38
C LYS A 52 15.84 -1.96 20.09
N MET A 53 15.52 -0.92 20.86
CA MET A 53 14.34 -0.09 20.61
C MET A 53 14.42 0.62 19.25
N LEU A 54 15.57 1.20 18.91
CA LEU A 54 15.81 1.84 17.61
C LEU A 54 15.69 0.85 16.45
N THR A 55 16.22 -0.36 16.62
CA THR A 55 16.12 -1.44 15.63
C THR A 55 14.66 -1.87 15.44
N ALA A 56 13.91 -2.01 16.53
CA ALA A 56 12.49 -2.35 16.49
C ALA A 56 11.65 -1.25 15.79
N GLU A 57 11.92 0.02 16.06
CA GLU A 57 11.25 1.15 15.38
C GLU A 57 11.55 1.16 13.88
N LYS A 58 12.79 0.87 13.47
CA LYS A 58 13.15 0.76 12.05
C LYS A 58 12.40 -0.39 11.37
N ALA A 59 12.32 -1.56 12.01
CA ALA A 59 11.60 -2.71 11.48
C ALA A 59 10.10 -2.44 11.34
N GLU A 60 9.48 -1.77 12.31
CA GLU A 60 8.07 -1.40 12.27
C GLU A 60 7.78 -0.39 11.13
N ARG A 61 8.68 0.59 10.92
CA ARG A 61 8.59 1.50 9.78
C ARG A 61 8.72 0.79 8.44
N GLU A 62 9.65 -0.16 8.33
CA GLU A 62 9.83 -0.95 7.10
C GLU A 62 8.59 -1.81 6.81
N GLU A 63 8.00 -2.45 7.82
CA GLU A 63 6.75 -3.23 7.68
C GLU A 63 5.56 -2.33 7.27
N ASP A 64 5.40 -1.15 7.88
CA ASP A 64 4.36 -0.19 7.49
C ASP A 64 4.52 0.32 6.04
N GLU A 65 5.75 0.55 5.61
CA GLU A 65 6.05 0.94 4.22
C GLU A 65 5.80 -0.20 3.24
N ASP A 66 6.15 -1.44 3.59
CA ASP A 66 5.90 -2.62 2.77
C ASP A 66 4.39 -2.85 2.60
N VAL A 67 3.59 -2.76 3.67
CA VAL A 67 2.12 -2.85 3.59
C VAL A 67 1.55 -1.74 2.69
N LYS A 68 2.07 -0.51 2.80
CA LYS A 68 1.70 0.59 1.90
C LYS A 68 2.11 0.33 0.45
N ARG A 69 3.25 -0.31 0.21
CA ARG A 69 3.70 -0.70 -1.15
C ARG A 69 2.82 -1.81 -1.72
N GLU A 70 2.50 -2.85 -0.95
CA GLU A 70 1.57 -3.91 -1.37
C GLU A 70 0.19 -3.34 -1.73
N ALA A 71 -0.32 -2.40 -0.93
CA ALA A 71 -1.58 -1.71 -1.22
C ALA A 71 -1.53 -0.81 -2.47
N LYS A 72 -0.34 -0.31 -2.84
CA LYS A 72 -0.11 0.56 -4.01
C LYS A 72 0.38 -0.21 -5.24
N ALA A 73 0.74 -1.49 -5.12
CA ALA A 73 1.16 -2.28 -6.24
C ALA A 73 0.03 -2.32 -7.28
N ALA A 74 0.39 -2.07 -8.54
CA ALA A 74 -0.58 -2.16 -9.63
C ALA A 74 -1.13 -3.59 -9.68
N LYS A 75 -2.46 -3.74 -9.64
CA LYS A 75 -3.10 -5.04 -9.91
C LYS A 75 -2.60 -5.49 -11.27
N GLU A 76 -1.91 -6.63 -11.32
CA GLU A 76 -1.53 -7.24 -12.59
C GLU A 76 -2.79 -7.40 -13.43
N PHE A 77 -2.88 -6.66 -14.52
CA PHE A 77 -3.99 -6.82 -15.44
C PHE A 77 -3.80 -8.18 -16.11
N PRO A 78 -4.80 -9.07 -16.07
CA PRO A 78 -4.69 -10.37 -16.71
C PRO A 78 -4.38 -10.17 -18.21
N PRO A 79 -3.70 -11.15 -18.87
CA PRO A 79 -3.32 -11.05 -20.29
C PRO A 79 -4.48 -10.66 -21.24
N SER A 80 -5.74 -10.89 -20.82
CA SER A 80 -6.96 -10.45 -21.50
C SER A 80 -7.14 -8.93 -21.60
N TYR A 81 -6.28 -8.12 -20.99
CA TYR A 81 -6.32 -6.67 -21.13
C TYR A 81 -6.04 -6.23 -22.58
N MET A 82 -5.17 -6.95 -23.28
CA MET A 82 -4.91 -6.68 -24.71
C MET A 82 -6.17 -6.90 -25.54
N ASP A 83 -6.89 -8.01 -25.31
CA ASP A 83 -8.15 -8.33 -26.00
C ASP A 83 -9.26 -7.33 -25.66
N MET A 84 -9.33 -6.84 -24.42
CA MET A 84 -10.28 -5.80 -24.03
C MET A 84 -9.96 -4.46 -24.72
N LEU A 85 -8.68 -4.11 -24.81
CA LEU A 85 -8.23 -2.90 -25.48
C LEU A 85 -8.53 -2.95 -26.98
N GLU A 86 -8.31 -4.10 -27.62
CA GLU A 86 -8.62 -4.31 -29.02
C GLU A 86 -10.13 -4.23 -29.30
N LYS A 87 -10.95 -4.88 -28.46
CA LYS A 87 -12.42 -4.76 -28.54
C LYS A 87 -12.91 -3.33 -28.34
N PHE A 88 -12.28 -2.57 -27.43
CA PHE A 88 -12.60 -1.17 -27.21
C PHE A 88 -12.28 -0.30 -28.42
N LYS A 89 -11.10 -0.50 -29.05
CA LYS A 89 -10.70 0.19 -30.29
C LYS A 89 -11.65 -0.14 -31.45
N ALA A 90 -11.93 -1.43 -31.68
CA ALA A 90 -12.83 -1.86 -32.74
C ALA A 90 -14.25 -1.26 -32.58
N LYS A 91 -14.74 -1.14 -31.34
CA LYS A 91 -16.01 -0.48 -31.06
C LYS A 91 -15.97 1.01 -31.43
N GLN A 92 -14.92 1.74 -31.03
CA GLN A 92 -14.77 3.15 -31.40
C GLN A 92 -14.68 3.36 -32.92
N GLU A 93 -13.92 2.51 -33.62
CA GLU A 93 -13.78 2.58 -35.08
C GLU A 93 -15.13 2.34 -35.76
N SER A 94 -15.89 1.31 -35.35
CA SER A 94 -17.22 1.04 -35.89
C SER A 94 -18.22 2.19 -35.69
N GLU A 95 -18.15 2.88 -34.55
CA GLU A 95 -18.98 4.05 -34.27
C GLU A 95 -18.60 5.25 -35.16
N THR A 96 -17.31 5.44 -35.43
CA THR A 96 -16.84 6.50 -36.34
C THR A 96 -17.15 6.22 -37.81
N GLU A 97 -17.05 4.96 -38.24
CA GLU A 97 -17.43 4.56 -39.60
C GLU A 97 -18.91 4.78 -39.87
N TRP A 98 -19.77 4.53 -38.89
CA TRP A 98 -21.21 4.78 -39.02
C TRP A 98 -21.51 6.26 -39.25
N LEU A 99 -20.75 7.17 -38.61
CA LEU A 99 -20.84 8.61 -38.88
C LEU A 99 -20.37 8.97 -40.30
N GLN A 100 -19.41 8.24 -40.87
CA GLN A 100 -18.90 8.48 -42.22
C GLN A 100 -19.82 7.88 -43.31
N LYS A 101 -20.52 6.79 -43.02
CA LYS A 101 -21.44 6.10 -43.96
C LYS A 101 -22.83 6.76 -44.07
N LEU A 102 -23.05 7.88 -43.40
CA LEU A 102 -24.28 8.67 -43.57
C LEU A 102 -24.39 9.16 -45.03
N PRO A 103 -25.55 8.99 -45.70
CA PRO A 103 -25.72 9.41 -47.08
C PRO A 103 -25.45 10.91 -47.24
N LEU A 104 -24.74 11.27 -48.31
CA LEU A 104 -24.24 12.62 -48.57
C LEU A 104 -25.34 13.69 -48.66
N ASP A 105 -26.60 13.29 -48.86
CA ASP A 105 -27.78 14.15 -49.05
C ASP A 105 -28.29 14.83 -47.76
N MET A 106 -27.71 14.52 -46.59
CA MET A 106 -28.08 15.16 -45.33
C MET A 106 -27.50 16.59 -45.23
N ASN A 107 -28.39 17.58 -45.10
CA ASN A 107 -28.04 19.00 -44.88
C ASN A 107 -27.05 19.15 -43.69
N HIS A 108 -26.02 19.99 -43.86
CA HIS A 108 -24.94 20.25 -42.88
C HIS A 108 -25.45 20.49 -41.45
N TYR A 109 -26.62 21.11 -41.31
CA TYR A 109 -27.27 21.33 -40.01
C TYR A 109 -27.48 20.02 -39.22
N TYR A 110 -27.98 18.97 -39.88
CA TYR A 110 -28.27 17.69 -39.22
C TYR A 110 -27.00 16.90 -38.92
N LYS A 111 -25.98 16.97 -39.79
CA LYS A 111 -24.65 16.38 -39.54
C LYS A 111 -24.03 16.91 -38.25
N ASN A 112 -24.09 18.23 -38.05
CA ASN A 112 -23.56 18.86 -36.83
C ASN A 112 -24.35 18.49 -35.57
N LYS A 113 -25.68 18.40 -35.67
CA LYS A 113 -26.55 18.04 -34.54
C LYS A 113 -26.31 16.59 -34.08
N ILE A 114 -26.17 15.67 -35.02
CA ILE A 114 -25.86 14.25 -34.75
C ILE A 114 -24.47 14.13 -34.12
N SER A 115 -23.44 14.78 -34.69
CA SER A 115 -22.09 14.75 -34.12
C SER A 115 -22.07 15.29 -32.68
N THR A 116 -22.80 16.37 -32.40
CA THR A 116 -22.91 16.93 -31.05
C THR A 116 -23.62 15.97 -30.10
N TYR A 117 -24.70 15.32 -30.55
CA TYR A 117 -25.44 14.33 -29.74
C TYR A 117 -24.57 13.13 -29.38
N PHE A 118 -23.82 12.56 -30.32
CA PHE A 118 -22.92 11.44 -30.04
C PHE A 118 -21.74 11.84 -29.14
N LYS A 119 -21.20 13.05 -29.28
CA LYS A 119 -20.19 13.59 -28.35
C LYS A 119 -20.72 13.71 -26.92
N LEU A 120 -21.99 14.12 -26.77
CA LEU A 120 -22.66 14.18 -25.46
C LEU A 120 -22.90 12.79 -24.87
N LEU A 121 -23.30 11.82 -25.70
CA LEU A 121 -23.53 10.43 -25.26
C LEU A 121 -22.23 9.75 -24.78
N ASN A 122 -21.11 10.03 -25.47
CA ASN A 122 -19.80 9.42 -25.19
C ASN A 122 -18.95 10.24 -24.21
N SER A 123 -19.45 11.34 -23.66
CA SER A 123 -18.74 12.09 -22.63
C SER A 123 -18.87 11.37 -21.29
N PRO A 124 -17.77 11.00 -20.62
CA PRO A 124 -17.86 10.39 -19.30
C PRO A 124 -18.40 11.44 -18.31
N LYS A 125 -19.35 11.03 -17.47
CA LYS A 125 -19.81 11.85 -16.34
C LYS A 125 -18.69 12.09 -15.33
#